data_AF-A0A1G0Z137-F1
#
_entry.id   AF-A0A1G0Z137-F1
#
_cell.length_a   1.000
_cell.length_b   1.000
_cell.length_c   1.000
_cell.angle_alpha   90.00
_cell.angle_beta   90.00
_cell.angle_gamma   90.00
#
_symmetry.space_group_name_H-M   'P 1'
#
loop_
_entity.id
_entity.type
_entity.pdbx_description
1 polymer ?
#
loop_
_entity_poly.entity_id
_entity_poly.type
_entity_poly.pdbx_seq_one_letter_code
_entity_poly.pdbx_strand_id
1 'polypeptide(L)'
;MNTSKAQVDFQCLEADCGGIIKFNLIDVSQEKFQAICPACHRSYEFDDTLRDKLNKLRKLIVAVREAEPILGDCNVSVTVPGGEVKIPYALLLTRLNTMITLQLGDRKVDFHLWVEPASPDTFR
;
A
#
# COMPACT_ATOMS: atom_id res chain seq x y z
N MET A 1 -3.08 -4.07 20.84
CA MET A 1 -2.57 -3.14 19.83
C MET A 1 -2.59 -3.86 18.49
N ASN A 2 -3.56 -3.58 17.62
CA ASN A 2 -3.62 -4.20 16.29
C ASN A 2 -2.48 -3.64 15.44
N THR A 3 -1.37 -4.37 15.40
CA THR A 3 -0.27 -4.18 14.45
C THR A 3 -0.81 -4.49 13.06
N SER A 4 -1.44 -3.49 12.46
CA SER A 4 -1.96 -3.51 11.11
C SER A 4 -0.81 -3.91 10.16
N LYS A 5 -0.84 -5.13 9.62
CA LYS A 5 0.16 -5.65 8.70
C LYS A 5 -0.10 -5.07 7.30
N ALA A 6 0.30 -3.82 7.09
CA ALA A 6 0.39 -3.24 5.76
C ALA A 6 1.64 -3.84 5.09
N GLN A 7 1.45 -4.91 4.33
CA GLN A 7 2.54 -5.59 3.65
C GLN A 7 2.74 -4.96 2.27
N VAL A 8 3.99 -4.64 1.95
CA VAL A 8 4.36 -4.12 0.64
C VAL A 8 5.25 -5.14 -0.06
N ASP A 9 5.05 -5.29 -1.36
CA ASP A 9 5.94 -6.06 -2.20
C ASP A 9 6.31 -5.36 -3.50
N PHE A 10 7.46 -5.76 -4.04
CA PHE A 10 7.91 -5.40 -5.37
C PHE A 10 8.76 -6.52 -5.96
N GLN A 11 8.85 -6.55 -7.30
CA GLN A 11 9.69 -7.50 -8.00
C GLN A 11 11.17 -7.09 -7.92
N CYS A 12 12.04 -8.07 -7.73
CA CYS A 12 13.48 -7.89 -7.75
C CYS A 12 13.91 -7.23 -9.07
N LEU A 13 14.78 -6.22 -8.96
CA LEU A 13 15.31 -5.49 -10.11
C LEU A 13 16.43 -6.25 -10.85
N GLU A 14 16.96 -7.33 -10.27
CA GLU A 14 17.95 -8.17 -10.94
C GLU A 14 17.28 -9.02 -12.03
N ALA A 15 17.79 -8.90 -13.26
CA ALA A 15 17.17 -9.43 -14.48
C ALA A 15 16.87 -10.94 -14.42
N ASP A 16 17.77 -11.72 -13.81
CA ASP A 16 17.66 -13.18 -13.76
C ASP A 16 17.04 -13.72 -12.46
N CYS A 17 16.58 -12.85 -11.56
CA CYS A 17 16.11 -13.27 -10.24
C CYS A 17 14.61 -13.58 -10.21
N GLY A 18 13.77 -12.66 -10.70
CA GLY A 18 12.31 -12.77 -10.64
C GLY A 18 11.70 -12.84 -9.23
N GLY A 19 12.51 -12.80 -8.17
CA GLY A 19 12.05 -12.92 -6.79
C GLY A 19 11.18 -11.75 -6.34
N ILE A 20 10.22 -12.01 -5.46
CA ILE A 20 9.37 -10.98 -4.86
C ILE A 20 9.92 -10.60 -3.50
N ILE A 21 10.24 -9.31 -3.32
CA ILE A 21 10.68 -8.76 -2.05
C ILE A 21 9.45 -8.30 -1.29
N LYS A 22 9.27 -8.78 -0.06
CA LYS A 22 8.13 -8.45 0.79
C LYS A 22 8.61 -7.88 2.11
N PHE A 23 7.99 -6.80 2.58
CA PHE A 23 8.30 -6.18 3.87
C PHE A 23 7.07 -5.51 4.47
N ASN A 24 7.10 -5.21 5.78
CA ASN A 24 6.04 -4.43 6.41
C ASN A 24 6.32 -2.93 6.20
N LEU A 25 5.30 -2.18 5.78
CA LEU A 25 5.41 -0.76 5.55
C LEU A 25 5.79 0.04 6.81
N ILE A 26 5.51 -0.50 8.01
CA ILE A 26 5.92 0.10 9.29
C ILE A 26 7.45 0.10 9.42
N ASP A 27 8.12 -0.92 8.92
CA ASP A 27 9.57 -1.10 9.08
C ASP A 27 10.38 -0.09 8.25
N VAL A 28 9.78 0.47 7.18
CA VAL A 28 10.43 1.48 6.32
C VAL A 28 10.84 2.74 7.10
N SER A 29 10.19 3.02 8.22
CA SER A 29 10.51 4.16 9.08
C SER A 29 11.76 3.96 9.95
N GLN A 30 12.32 2.75 9.99
CA GLN A 30 13.53 2.46 10.76
C GLN A 30 14.77 2.98 10.02
N GLU A 31 15.68 3.64 10.73
CA GLU A 31 16.90 4.25 10.13
C GLU A 31 17.71 3.25 9.29
N LYS A 32 17.81 2.00 9.77
CA LYS A 32 18.60 0.93 9.13
C LYS A 32 17.79 -0.04 8.27
N PHE A 33 16.56 0.33 7.89
CA PHE A 33 15.75 -0.54 7.03
C PHE A 33 16.42 -0.73 5.67
N GLN A 34 16.58 -1.99 5.28
CA GLN A 34 16.98 -2.39 3.94
C GLN A 34 16.05 -3.52 3.47
N ALA A 35 15.56 -3.41 2.25
CA ALA A 35 14.77 -4.47 1.65
C ALA A 35 15.73 -5.48 1.01
N ILE A 36 15.72 -6.73 1.47
CA ILE A 36 16.63 -7.76 0.96
C ILE A 36 15.83 -8.77 0.14
N CYS A 37 16.30 -9.04 -1.08
CA CYS A 37 15.70 -10.06 -1.92
C CYS A 37 15.96 -11.46 -1.35
N PRO A 38 14.92 -12.28 -1.09
CA PRO A 38 15.12 -13.61 -0.53
C PRO A 38 15.74 -14.61 -1.52
N ALA A 39 15.68 -14.32 -2.83
CA ALA A 39 16.19 -15.22 -3.88
C ALA A 39 17.67 -14.94 -4.23
N CYS A 40 18.03 -13.68 -4.48
CA CYS A 40 19.39 -13.30 -4.90
C CYS A 40 20.20 -12.58 -3.80
N HIS A 41 19.61 -12.36 -2.62
CA HIS A 41 20.23 -11.65 -1.49
C HIS A 41 20.65 -10.21 -1.78
N ARG A 42 20.21 -9.63 -2.92
CA ARG A 42 20.43 -8.23 -3.23
C ARG A 42 19.74 -7.34 -2.20
N SER A 43 20.50 -6.42 -1.62
CA SER A 43 19.97 -5.38 -0.74
C SER A 43 19.56 -4.15 -1.54
N TYR A 44 18.43 -3.56 -1.16
CA TYR A 44 17.90 -2.31 -1.68
C TYR A 44 17.83 -1.30 -0.54
N GLU A 45 18.57 -0.20 -0.70
CA GLU A 45 18.46 0.96 0.17
C GLU A 45 17.44 1.94 -0.41
N PHE A 46 16.57 2.45 0.46
CA PHE A 46 15.58 3.44 0.08
C PHE A 46 16.09 4.82 0.49
N ASP A 47 16.14 5.74 -0.47
CA ASP A 47 16.46 7.15 -0.22
C ASP A 47 15.33 7.85 0.57
N ASP A 48 15.61 9.06 1.06
CA ASP A 48 14.66 9.83 1.86
C ASP A 48 13.38 10.17 1.09
N THR A 49 13.46 10.34 -0.23
CA THR A 49 12.30 10.67 -1.07
C THR A 49 11.35 9.48 -1.18
N LEU A 50 11.88 8.28 -1.41
CA LEU A 50 11.13 7.04 -1.45
C LEU A 50 10.56 6.71 -0.06
N ARG A 51 11.36 6.86 1.00
CA ARG A 51 10.91 6.68 2.39
C ARG A 51 9.77 7.61 2.74
N ASP A 52 9.83 8.89 2.36
CA ASP A 52 8.75 9.85 2.59
C ASP A 52 7.46 9.43 1.88
N LYS A 53 7.53 8.99 0.61
CA LYS A 53 6.36 8.50 -0.14
C LYS A 53 5.75 7.25 0.49
N LEU A 54 6.58 6.28 0.91
CA LEU A 54 6.13 5.08 1.61
C LEU A 54 5.51 5.42 2.98
N ASN A 55 6.05 6.41 3.69
CA ASN A 55 5.47 6.92 4.94
C ASN A 55 4.12 7.63 4.71
N LYS A 56 3.96 8.39 3.63
CA LYS A 56 2.66 8.98 3.26
C LYS A 56 1.62 7.89 2.96
N LEU A 57 2.01 6.84 2.24
CA LEU A 57 1.16 5.68 2.00
C LEU A 57 0.74 5.01 3.33
N ARG A 58 1.68 4.84 4.27
CA ARG A 58 1.37 4.32 5.61
C ARG A 58 0.31 5.17 6.32
N LYS A 59 0.48 6.49 6.32
CA LYS A 59 -0.47 7.43 6.95
C LYS A 59 -1.86 7.34 6.33
N LEU A 60 -1.94 7.18 5.00
CA LEU A 60 -3.21 7.00 4.30
C LEU A 60 -3.95 5.74 4.78
N ILE A 61 -3.26 4.60 4.89
CA ILE A 61 -3.87 3.34 5.36
C ILE A 61 -4.40 3.49 6.79
N VAL A 62 -3.62 4.12 7.66
CA VAL A 62 -4.02 4.37 9.05
C VAL A 62 -5.28 5.24 9.08
N ALA A 63 -5.31 6.33 8.30
CA ALA A 63 -6.47 7.22 8.24
C ALA A 63 -7.73 6.51 7.71
N VAL A 64 -7.60 5.65 6.69
CA VAL A 64 -8.73 4.86 6.16
C VAL A 64 -9.27 3.90 7.23
N ARG A 65 -8.40 3.24 7.99
CA ARG A 65 -8.80 2.34 9.09
C ARG A 65 -9.46 3.10 10.23
N GLU A 66 -8.91 4.26 10.62
CA GLU A 66 -9.50 5.11 11.66
C GLU A 66 -10.90 5.61 11.25
N ALA A 67 -11.13 5.85 9.96
CA ALA A 67 -12.41 6.25 9.43
C ALA A 67 -13.42 5.10 9.29
N GLU A 68 -13.04 3.83 9.51
CA GLU A 68 -13.88 2.64 9.31
C GLU A 68 -15.35 2.81 9.79
N PRO A 69 -15.62 3.36 11.00
CA PRO A 69 -17.00 3.50 11.49
C PRO A 69 -17.91 4.39 10.63
N ILE A 70 -17.35 5.32 9.85
CA ILE A 70 -18.11 6.23 8.99
C ILE A 70 -18.03 5.88 7.50
N LEU A 71 -17.10 5.00 7.09
CA LEU A 71 -16.91 4.69 5.67
C LEU A 71 -18.11 3.96 5.05
N GLY A 72 -18.94 3.28 5.85
CA GLY A 72 -20.21 2.70 5.42
C GLY A 72 -21.24 3.74 5.00
N ASP A 73 -21.25 4.90 5.65
CA ASP A 73 -22.19 6.00 5.40
C ASP A 73 -21.64 7.03 4.40
N CYS A 74 -20.34 6.96 4.10
CA CYS A 74 -19.67 7.88 3.19
C CYS A 74 -19.72 7.39 1.74
N ASN A 75 -20.09 8.30 0.85
CA ASN A 75 -20.05 8.08 -0.59
C ASN A 75 -19.31 9.24 -1.27
N VAL A 76 -18.55 8.94 -2.33
CA VAL A 76 -18.10 9.96 -3.28
C VAL A 76 -19.04 9.99 -4.46
N SER A 77 -19.69 11.13 -4.64
CA SER A 77 -20.49 11.43 -5.82
C SER A 77 -19.59 11.94 -6.95
N VAL A 78 -19.67 11.29 -8.10
CA VAL A 78 -18.99 11.69 -9.34
C VAL A 78 -20.06 12.08 -10.36
N THR A 79 -20.03 13.34 -10.79
CA THR A 79 -20.89 13.80 -11.88
C THR A 79 -20.28 13.41 -13.23
N VAL A 80 -21.06 12.71 -14.04
CA VAL A 80 -20.74 12.32 -15.42
C VAL A 80 -21.84 12.83 -16.37
N PRO A 81 -21.60 12.89 -17.70
CA PRO A 81 -22.63 13.36 -18.64
C PRO A 81 -23.96 12.59 -18.55
N GLY A 82 -23.92 11.32 -18.12
CA GLY A 82 -25.10 10.48 -17.90
C GLY A 82 -25.76 10.58 -16.53
N GLY A 83 -25.32 11.47 -15.63
CA GLY A 83 -25.88 11.65 -14.29
C GLY A 83 -24.83 11.61 -13.16
N GLU A 84 -25.28 11.31 -11.94
CA GLU A 84 -24.40 11.17 -10.78
C GLU A 84 -24.18 9.69 -10.44
N VAL A 85 -22.92 9.29 -10.27
CA VAL A 85 -22.53 7.97 -9.79
C VAL A 85 -22.02 8.10 -8.36
N LYS A 86 -22.58 7.33 -7.43
CA LYS A 86 -22.13 7.29 -6.03
C LYS A 86 -21.24 6.08 -5.82
N ILE A 87 -20.03 6.31 -5.33
CA ILE A 87 -19.03 5.29 -5.04
C ILE A 87 -18.88 5.18 -3.52
N PRO A 88 -19.26 4.05 -2.90
CA PRO A 88 -19.15 3.88 -1.45
C PRO A 88 -17.69 3.86 -1.00
N TYR A 89 -17.38 4.59 0.07
CA TYR A 89 -16.05 4.57 0.69
C TYR A 89 -15.72 3.24 1.38
N ALA A 90 -16.73 2.46 1.78
CA ALA A 90 -16.54 1.11 2.30
C ALA A 90 -15.74 0.17 1.35
N LEU A 91 -15.69 0.46 0.05
CA LEU A 91 -14.82 -0.26 -0.90
C LEU A 91 -13.33 -0.20 -0.51
N LEU A 92 -12.90 0.88 0.15
CA LEU A 92 -11.54 1.06 0.64
C LEU A 92 -11.18 0.10 1.79
N LEU A 93 -12.16 -0.54 2.45
CA LEU A 93 -11.91 -1.47 3.56
C LEU A 93 -11.66 -2.92 3.10
N THR A 94 -12.15 -3.28 1.92
CA THR A 94 -12.24 -4.69 1.49
C THR A 94 -11.59 -4.97 0.14
N ARG A 95 -11.40 -3.93 -0.70
CA ARG A 95 -10.87 -4.06 -2.06
C ARG A 95 -9.73 -3.10 -2.36
N LEU A 96 -9.06 -2.61 -1.32
CA LEU A 96 -7.91 -1.72 -1.47
C LEU A 96 -6.68 -2.49 -1.96
N ASN A 97 -6.65 -2.81 -3.25
CA ASN A 97 -5.46 -3.28 -3.96
C ASN A 97 -4.67 -2.06 -4.43
N THR A 98 -3.96 -1.40 -3.51
CA THR A 98 -3.20 -0.19 -3.87
C THR A 98 -1.92 -0.59 -4.57
N MET A 99 -1.73 -0.04 -5.77
CA MET A 99 -0.47 -0.05 -6.48
C MET A 99 0.05 1.38 -6.54
N ILE A 100 1.34 1.56 -6.28
CA ILE A 100 2.01 2.85 -6.50
C ILE A 100 3.33 2.63 -7.25
N THR A 101 3.50 3.35 -8.35
CA THR A 101 4.76 3.36 -9.11
C THR A 101 5.69 4.42 -8.52
N LEU A 102 6.81 4.00 -7.94
CA LEU A 102 7.80 4.88 -7.32
C LEU A 102 9.17 4.70 -7.99
N GLN A 103 10.03 5.70 -7.86
CA GLN A 103 11.41 5.63 -8.31
C GLN A 103 12.26 4.91 -7.25
N LEU A 104 13.06 3.92 -7.67
CA LEU A 104 14.06 3.24 -6.85
C LEU A 104 15.37 3.17 -7.65
N GLY A 105 16.35 3.98 -7.26
CA GLY A 105 17.53 4.25 -8.09
C GLY A 105 17.12 4.82 -9.44
N ASP A 106 17.59 4.23 -10.54
CA ASP A 106 17.28 4.69 -11.91
C ASP A 106 16.04 4.02 -12.53
N ARG A 107 15.25 3.26 -11.75
CA ARG A 107 14.09 2.52 -12.27
C ARG A 107 12.77 2.95 -11.62
N LYS A 108 11.70 2.89 -12.41
CA LYS A 108 10.33 2.92 -11.90
C LYS A 108 9.92 1.52 -11.48
N VAL A 109 9.38 1.40 -10.27
CA VAL A 109 9.04 0.14 -9.63
C VAL A 109 7.62 0.24 -9.11
N ASP A 110 6.82 -0.78 -9.42
CA ASP A 110 5.48 -0.92 -8.89
C ASP A 110 5.53 -1.60 -7.52
N PHE A 111 5.06 -0.87 -6.52
CA PHE A 111 4.88 -1.38 -5.18
C PHE A 111 3.42 -1.77 -5.01
N HIS A 112 3.19 -3.04 -4.67
CA HIS A 112 1.86 -3.54 -4.34
C HIS A 112 1.69 -3.52 -2.83
N LEU A 113 0.61 -2.90 -2.39
CA LEU A 113 0.23 -2.85 -0.99
C LEU A 113 -0.91 -3.81 -0.75
N TRP A 114 -0.67 -4.71 0.20
CA TRP A 114 -1.66 -5.64 0.74
C TRP A 114 -2.03 -5.18 2.14
N VAL A 115 -3.31 -4.83 2.28
CA VAL A 115 -3.90 -4.51 3.58
C VAL A 115 -4.83 -5.66 3.93
N GLU A 116 -4.55 -6.36 5.02
CA GLU A 116 -5.50 -7.38 5.53
C GLU A 116 -6.87 -6.71 5.74
N PRO A 117 -7.96 -7.28 5.16
CA PRO A 117 -9.30 -6.71 5.32
C PRO A 117 -9.72 -6.70 6.78
N ALA A 118 -10.47 -5.66 7.18
CA ALA A 118 -10.91 -5.50 8.56
C ALA A 118 -11.90 -6.60 9.00
N SER A 119 -12.73 -7.11 8.09
CA SER A 119 -13.61 -8.27 8.29
C SER A 119 -14.27 -8.69 6.95
N PRO A 120 -14.65 -9.97 6.75
CA PRO A 120 -15.55 -10.36 5.66
C PRO A 120 -16.99 -9.81 5.84
N ASP A 121 -17.38 -9.41 7.05
CA ASP A 121 -18.74 -8.97 7.40
C ASP A 121 -18.98 -7.45 7.20
N THR A 122 -18.04 -6.72 6.61
CA THR A 122 -18.13 -5.23 6.44
C THR A 122 -19.20 -4.78 5.43
N PHE A 123 -19.91 -5.73 4.80
CA PHE A 123 -21.06 -5.45 3.95
C PHE A 123 -22.31 -6.16 4.52
N ARG A 124 -22.95 -5.54 5.51
CA ARG A 124 -24.33 -5.85 5.90
C ARG A 124 -25.20 -4.62 5.72
#